data_AF-A0A6I6N0C4-F1
#
_entry.id   AF-A0A6I6N0C4-F1
#
_cell.length_a   1.000
_cell.length_b   1.000
_cell.length_c   1.000
_cell.angle_alpha   90.00
_cell.angle_beta   90.00
_cell.angle_gamma   90.00
#
_symmetry.space_group_name_H-M   'P 1'
#
loop_
_entity.id
_entity.type
_entity.pdbx_description
1 polymer ?
#
loop_
_entity_poly.entity_id
_entity_poly.type
_entity_poly.pdbx_seq_one_letter_code
_entity_poly.pdbx_strand_id
1 'polypeptide(L)'
;MADLNVLISFDAATIVEQNPNASRNPDAPTYVDQSLIYMTTRHDHIVGTSGAELNLRAEPGDTIRWRETTLSLGSDYKALLYRYVSSDRDHTLIRTPEIEVVDGVYPLPKEGSEGSPDFVTQKYQDHYWRTTVKSVGKVVYHFSFQILDRHRQLKGYFQWDPFITIEES
;
A
#
# COMPACT_ATOMS: atom_id res chain seq x y z
N MET A 1 -10.30 7.61 -18.02
CA MET A 1 -9.08 6.81 -17.85
C MET A 1 -8.03 7.64 -17.14
N ALA A 2 -8.13 7.67 -15.83
CA ALA A 2 -7.19 8.26 -14.90
C ALA A 2 -6.32 7.17 -14.23
N ASP A 3 -5.15 7.59 -13.74
CA ASP A 3 -4.29 6.80 -12.87
C ASP A 3 -4.47 7.27 -11.42
N LEU A 4 -5.06 6.41 -10.60
CA LEU A 4 -5.35 6.65 -9.18
C LEU A 4 -4.26 5.99 -8.34
N ASN A 5 -3.47 6.78 -7.63
CA ASN A 5 -2.43 6.26 -6.74
C ASN A 5 -2.97 6.17 -5.31
N VAL A 6 -2.87 4.99 -4.72
CA VAL A 6 -3.22 4.71 -3.34
C VAL A 6 -1.94 4.43 -2.55
N LEU A 7 -1.71 5.20 -1.49
CA LEU A 7 -0.64 4.96 -0.54
C LEU A 7 -1.19 4.20 0.67
N ILE A 8 -0.52 3.11 1.02
CA ILE A 8 -0.76 2.34 2.25
C ILE A 8 0.46 2.55 3.15
N SER A 9 0.26 3.12 4.33
CA SER A 9 1.31 3.32 5.33
C SER A 9 1.03 2.47 6.57
N PHE A 10 2.04 1.74 7.04
CA PHE A 10 1.96 0.89 8.21
C PHE A 10 2.71 1.49 9.41
N ASP A 11 2.11 1.48 10.60
CA ASP A 11 2.83 1.64 11.86
C ASP A 11 3.58 0.34 12.21
N ALA A 12 4.63 0.07 11.43
CA ALA A 12 5.37 -1.18 11.52
C ALA A 12 6.05 -1.38 12.88
N ALA A 13 6.42 -0.30 13.57
CA ALA A 13 7.05 -0.39 14.88
C ALA A 13 6.05 -0.96 15.91
N THR A 14 4.85 -0.37 16.00
CA THR A 14 3.81 -0.85 16.90
C THR A 14 3.28 -2.23 16.49
N ILE A 15 3.16 -2.53 15.19
CA ILE A 15 2.78 -3.89 14.73
C ILE A 15 3.77 -4.93 15.23
N VAL A 16 5.08 -4.70 15.08
CA VAL A 16 6.12 -5.65 15.51
C VAL A 16 6.16 -5.77 17.04
N GLU A 17 6.02 -4.66 17.77
CA GLU A 17 5.98 -4.65 19.23
C GLU A 17 4.79 -5.46 19.80
N GLN A 18 3.60 -5.28 19.23
CA GLN A 18 2.38 -5.97 19.68
C GLN A 18 2.33 -7.45 19.26
N ASN A 19 3.16 -7.86 18.29
CA ASN A 19 3.14 -9.21 17.72
C ASN A 19 4.53 -9.89 17.77
N PRO A 20 5.11 -10.13 18.96
CA PRO A 20 6.44 -10.73 19.09
C PRO A 20 6.54 -12.16 18.52
N ASN A 21 5.40 -12.86 18.46
CA ASN A 21 5.27 -14.21 17.90
C ASN A 21 4.55 -14.22 16.54
N ALA A 22 4.67 -13.14 15.76
CA ALA A 22 4.05 -13.05 14.44
C ALA A 22 4.42 -14.25 13.55
N SER A 23 3.48 -14.62 12.68
CA SER A 23 3.59 -15.80 11.82
C SER A 23 4.81 -15.72 10.91
N ARG A 24 5.46 -16.87 10.73
CA ARG A 24 6.54 -17.10 9.76
C ARG A 24 6.07 -17.90 8.55
N ASN A 25 4.78 -18.19 8.46
CA ASN A 25 4.17 -18.85 7.33
C ASN A 25 3.42 -17.81 6.48
N PRO A 26 3.83 -17.57 5.22
CA PRO A 26 3.17 -16.60 4.35
C PRO A 26 1.72 -16.96 4.00
N ASP A 27 1.35 -18.25 4.12
CA ASP A 27 -0.02 -18.71 3.86
C ASP A 27 -0.95 -18.52 5.07
N ALA A 28 -0.40 -18.29 6.26
CA ALA A 28 -1.14 -18.05 7.50
C ALA A 28 -0.60 -16.80 8.22
N PRO A 29 -0.73 -15.61 7.62
CA PRO A 29 -0.23 -14.37 8.22
C PRO A 29 -1.01 -13.97 9.48
N THR A 30 -0.36 -13.23 10.37
CA THR A 30 -0.96 -12.69 11.60
C THR A 30 -1.89 -11.52 11.27
N TYR A 31 -3.11 -11.53 11.83
CA TYR A 31 -4.04 -10.41 11.68
C TYR A 31 -3.53 -9.17 12.43
N VAL A 32 -3.63 -8.00 11.80
CA VAL A 32 -3.26 -6.71 12.37
C VAL A 32 -4.49 -5.82 12.50
N ASP A 33 -4.58 -5.13 13.64
CA ASP A 33 -5.64 -4.15 13.85
C ASP A 33 -5.55 -3.00 12.84
N GLN A 34 -6.69 -2.65 12.27
CA GLN A 34 -6.79 -1.66 11.21
C GLN A 34 -6.30 -0.26 11.65
N SER A 35 -6.35 0.07 12.94
CA SER A 35 -5.87 1.36 13.48
C SER A 35 -4.37 1.62 13.27
N LEU A 36 -3.59 0.59 12.93
CA LEU A 36 -2.16 0.67 12.63
C LEU A 36 -1.86 0.83 11.12
N ILE A 37 -2.89 1.04 10.32
CA ILE A 37 -2.83 1.05 8.87
C ILE A 37 -3.55 2.28 8.35
N TYR A 38 -2.88 3.03 7.47
CA TYR A 38 -3.37 4.29 6.93
C TYR A 38 -3.34 4.25 5.42
N MET A 39 -4.52 4.35 4.81
CA MET A 39 -4.71 4.42 3.37
C MET A 39 -5.12 5.83 2.97
N THR A 40 -4.51 6.33 1.89
CA THR A 40 -4.86 7.63 1.33
C THR A 40 -4.66 7.65 -0.18
N THR A 41 -5.31 8.60 -0.84
CA THR A 41 -5.21 8.89 -2.27
C THR A 41 -5.37 10.40 -2.47
N ARG A 42 -5.50 10.86 -3.71
CA ARG A 42 -5.78 12.26 -4.01
C ARG A 42 -7.11 12.69 -3.37
N HIS A 43 -7.14 13.89 -2.79
CA HIS A 43 -8.25 14.37 -1.98
C HIS A 43 -9.61 14.38 -2.71
N ASP A 44 -9.63 14.77 -3.99
CA ASP A 44 -10.81 14.79 -4.87
C ASP A 44 -11.35 13.38 -5.21
N HIS A 45 -10.59 12.33 -4.92
CA HIS A 45 -10.99 10.93 -5.13
C HIS A 45 -11.24 10.18 -3.82
N ILE A 46 -11.06 10.80 -2.65
CA ILE A 46 -11.41 10.21 -1.35
C ILE A 46 -12.90 10.45 -1.09
N VAL A 47 -13.63 9.41 -0.72
CA VAL A 47 -14.97 9.52 -0.16
C VAL A 47 -14.88 9.36 1.37
N GLY A 48 -15.17 10.43 2.10
CA GLY A 48 -15.08 10.46 3.57
C GLY A 48 -13.68 10.82 4.07
N THR A 49 -13.23 10.14 5.13
CA THR A 49 -11.93 10.40 5.78
C THR A 49 -10.95 9.28 5.45
N SER A 50 -9.70 9.63 5.16
CA SER A 50 -8.60 8.66 5.05
C SER A 50 -8.43 7.87 6.34
N GLY A 51 -8.26 6.55 6.25
CA GLY A 51 -8.09 5.65 7.38
C GLY A 51 -7.63 4.27 6.91
N ALA A 52 -7.88 3.23 7.68
CA ALA A 52 -7.52 1.86 7.29
C ALA A 52 -8.36 1.28 6.14
N GLU A 53 -9.50 1.93 5.89
CA GLU A 53 -10.43 1.67 4.82
C GLU A 53 -10.30 2.79 3.78
N LEU A 54 -10.56 2.46 2.52
CA LEU A 54 -10.52 3.44 1.44
C LEU A 54 -11.78 3.34 0.58
N ASN A 55 -12.63 4.36 0.68
CA ASN A 55 -13.66 4.60 -0.32
C ASN A 55 -13.09 5.57 -1.35
N LEU A 56 -13.09 5.18 -2.62
CA LEU A 56 -12.55 6.00 -3.70
C LEU A 56 -13.53 6.13 -4.85
N ARG A 57 -13.49 7.28 -5.51
CA ARG A 57 -14.20 7.49 -6.77
C ARG A 57 -13.34 6.99 -7.94
N ALA A 58 -13.92 6.20 -8.83
CA ALA A 58 -13.27 5.78 -10.06
C ALA A 58 -14.30 5.35 -11.11
N GLU A 59 -13.96 5.54 -12.37
CA GLU A 59 -14.78 5.11 -13.50
C GLU A 59 -14.28 3.77 -14.08
N PRO A 60 -15.15 2.95 -14.70
CA PRO A 60 -14.72 1.81 -15.52
C PRO A 60 -13.66 2.23 -16.56
N GLY A 61 -12.54 1.52 -16.58
CA GLY A 61 -11.37 1.82 -17.40
C GLY A 61 -10.27 2.61 -16.70
N ASP A 62 -10.52 3.17 -15.50
CA ASP A 62 -9.47 3.76 -14.68
C ASP A 62 -8.52 2.70 -14.11
N THR A 63 -7.30 3.13 -13.80
CA THR A 63 -6.26 2.27 -13.20
C THR A 63 -6.03 2.69 -11.76
N ILE A 64 -6.09 1.72 -10.84
CA ILE A 64 -5.69 1.92 -9.44
C ILE A 64 -4.28 1.35 -9.26
N ARG A 65 -3.40 2.12 -8.61
CA ARG A 65 -2.02 1.74 -8.27
C ARG A 65 -1.80 1.83 -6.77
N TRP A 66 -1.65 0.70 -6.10
CA TRP A 66 -1.29 0.66 -4.69
C TRP A 66 0.22 0.64 -4.50
N ARG A 67 0.70 1.43 -3.54
CA ARG A 67 2.06 1.38 -2.99
C ARG A 67 2.01 1.31 -1.49
N GLU A 68 2.95 0.58 -0.92
CA GLU A 68 3.15 0.45 0.50
C GLU A 68 4.38 1.20 1.01
N THR A 69 4.31 1.63 2.26
CA THR A 69 5.46 2.12 3.02
C THR A 69 5.21 1.95 4.53
N THR A 70 6.21 2.27 5.35
CA THR A 70 6.06 2.43 6.80
C THR A 70 6.02 3.90 7.16
N LEU A 71 5.55 4.26 8.36
CA LEU A 71 5.56 5.65 8.84
C LEU A 71 6.96 6.30 8.81
N SER A 72 8.03 5.50 8.85
CA SER A 72 9.42 5.96 8.74
C SER A 72 10.00 5.83 7.33
N LEU A 73 9.16 5.69 6.30
CA LEU A 73 9.57 5.54 4.90
C LEU A 73 10.60 4.42 4.67
N GLY A 74 10.47 3.33 5.42
CA GLY A 74 11.35 2.17 5.28
C GLY A 74 12.68 2.26 6.03
N SER A 75 12.92 3.27 6.88
CA SER A 75 14.22 3.42 7.56
C SER A 75 14.44 2.37 8.66
N ASP A 76 13.49 2.19 9.56
CA ASP A 76 13.60 1.27 10.70
C ASP A 76 13.05 -0.11 10.38
N TYR A 77 11.85 -0.11 9.80
CA TYR A 77 11.14 -1.28 9.31
C TYR A 77 10.68 -1.03 7.89
N LYS A 78 10.62 -2.10 7.11
CA LYS A 78 10.13 -2.11 5.73
C LYS A 78 8.87 -2.97 5.67
N ALA A 79 7.84 -2.47 5.03
CA ALA A 79 6.66 -3.26 4.68
C ALA A 79 6.74 -3.63 3.19
N LEU A 80 6.31 -4.84 2.84
CA LEU A 80 6.20 -5.26 1.44
C LEU A 80 4.92 -6.08 1.26
N LEU A 81 4.04 -5.64 0.34
CA LEU A 81 2.85 -6.39 -0.04
C LEU A 81 3.25 -7.61 -0.89
N TYR A 82 2.64 -8.77 -0.64
CA TYR A 82 2.98 -9.99 -1.39
C TYR A 82 1.77 -10.80 -1.88
N ARG A 83 0.56 -10.52 -1.40
CA ARG A 83 -0.63 -11.27 -1.79
C ARG A 83 -1.87 -10.40 -1.73
N TYR A 84 -2.72 -10.51 -2.74
CA TYR A 84 -4.05 -9.92 -2.81
C TYR A 84 -5.11 -11.03 -2.84
N VAL A 85 -6.13 -10.90 -2.01
CA VAL A 85 -7.32 -11.78 -2.01
C VAL A 85 -8.56 -10.90 -2.03
N SER A 86 -9.63 -11.33 -2.69
CA SER A 86 -10.88 -10.58 -2.75
C SER A 86 -12.09 -11.46 -2.47
N SER A 87 -13.12 -10.87 -1.87
CA SER A 87 -14.44 -11.51 -1.77
C SER A 87 -15.14 -11.63 -3.13
N ASP A 88 -14.77 -10.81 -4.12
CA ASP A 88 -15.24 -10.88 -5.50
C ASP A 88 -14.40 -11.90 -6.29
N ARG A 89 -14.81 -13.16 -6.25
CA ARG A 89 -14.08 -14.28 -6.87
C ARG A 89 -14.00 -14.21 -8.39
N ASP A 90 -14.98 -13.56 -9.02
CA ASP A 90 -15.07 -13.43 -10.47
C ASP A 90 -14.41 -12.14 -10.97
N HIS A 91 -13.84 -11.33 -10.05
CA HIS A 91 -13.15 -10.08 -10.36
C HIS A 91 -14.00 -9.18 -11.27
N THR A 92 -15.28 -9.02 -10.91
CA THR A 92 -16.27 -8.26 -11.64
C THR A 92 -16.05 -6.75 -11.53
N LEU A 93 -15.60 -6.28 -10.36
CA LEU A 93 -15.38 -4.85 -10.05
C LEU A 93 -14.03 -4.33 -10.51
N ILE A 94 -12.97 -5.09 -10.26
CA ILE A 94 -11.60 -4.79 -10.68
C ILE A 94 -10.94 -6.06 -11.21
N ARG A 95 -9.99 -5.93 -12.13
CA ARG A 95 -9.14 -7.07 -12.53
C ARG A 95 -8.31 -7.57 -11.35
N THR A 96 -7.79 -8.79 -11.43
CA THR A 96 -6.78 -9.28 -10.49
C THR A 96 -5.59 -8.31 -10.49
N PRO A 97 -5.19 -7.75 -9.35
CA PRO A 97 -4.05 -6.86 -9.30
C PRO A 97 -2.75 -7.56 -9.67
N GLU A 98 -1.89 -6.86 -10.42
CA GLU A 98 -0.58 -7.33 -10.88
C GLU A 98 0.53 -6.44 -10.31
N ILE A 99 1.71 -7.00 -10.07
CA ILE A 99 2.90 -6.23 -9.67
C ILE A 99 3.59 -5.72 -10.93
N GLU A 100 3.88 -4.42 -10.96
CA GLU A 100 4.72 -3.81 -11.99
C GLU A 100 5.99 -3.26 -11.31
N VAL A 101 7.17 -3.64 -11.83
CA VAL A 101 8.47 -3.13 -11.40
C VAL A 101 9.00 -2.21 -12.48
N VAL A 102 9.40 -0.99 -12.10
CA VAL A 102 9.82 0.06 -13.04
C VAL A 102 11.11 0.71 -12.57
N ASP A 103 11.88 1.27 -13.49
CA ASP A 103 13.04 2.10 -13.13
C ASP A 103 12.58 3.45 -12.60
N GLY A 104 13.18 3.88 -11.50
CA GLY A 104 12.86 5.12 -10.81
C GLY A 104 14.09 5.99 -10.55
N VAL A 105 13.84 7.28 -10.31
CA VAL A 105 14.84 8.26 -9.88
C VAL A 105 14.29 8.96 -8.64
N TYR A 106 15.02 8.90 -7.53
CA TYR A 106 14.65 9.51 -6.26
C TYR A 106 15.53 10.74 -5.97
N PRO A 107 14.95 11.94 -5.76
CA PRO A 107 15.71 13.11 -5.35
C PRO A 107 16.02 13.07 -3.85
N LEU A 108 17.23 13.45 -3.47
CA LEU A 108 17.69 13.55 -2.10
C LEU A 108 18.26 14.95 -1.85
N PRO A 109 17.87 15.65 -0.77
CA PRO A 109 18.46 16.94 -0.44
C PRO A 109 19.98 16.80 -0.26
N LYS A 110 20.73 17.82 -0.68
CA LYS A 110 22.18 17.83 -0.48
C LYS A 110 22.49 18.27 0.95
N GLU A 111 23.39 17.56 1.63
CA GLU A 111 23.82 17.95 2.98
C GLU A 111 24.44 19.36 2.97
N GLY A 112 24.04 20.22 3.91
CA GLY A 112 24.48 21.61 3.99
C GLY A 112 23.76 22.58 3.05
N SER A 113 22.69 22.16 2.37
CA SER A 113 21.89 23.02 1.50
C SER A 113 20.58 23.50 2.14
N GLU A 114 20.52 23.61 3.47
CA GLU A 114 19.32 24.05 4.18
C GLU A 114 18.87 25.44 3.69
N GLY A 115 17.59 25.55 3.30
CA GLY A 115 17.04 26.77 2.70
C GLY A 115 17.37 26.98 1.21
N SER A 116 18.12 26.06 0.59
CA SER A 116 18.39 26.01 -0.86
C SER A 116 17.69 24.79 -1.48
N PRO A 117 17.19 24.88 -2.73
CA PRO A 117 16.56 23.74 -3.42
C PRO A 117 17.57 22.74 -4.00
N ASP A 118 18.82 22.70 -3.53
CA ASP A 118 19.85 21.81 -4.08
C ASP A 118 19.61 20.35 -3.69
N PHE A 119 19.78 19.44 -4.67
CA PHE A 119 19.58 18.00 -4.48
C PHE A 119 20.55 17.18 -5.32
N VAL A 120 20.69 15.91 -4.94
CA VAL A 120 21.29 14.85 -5.75
C VAL A 120 20.23 13.81 -6.09
N THR A 121 20.48 12.95 -7.08
CA THR A 121 19.54 11.90 -7.47
C THR A 121 20.12 10.52 -7.31
N GLN A 122 19.29 9.57 -6.92
CA GLN A 122 19.60 8.15 -6.87
C GLN A 122 18.71 7.37 -7.85
N LYS A 123 19.30 6.46 -8.63
CA LYS A 123 18.54 5.47 -9.41
C LYS A 123 18.13 4.30 -8.52
N TYR A 124 16.91 3.81 -8.70
CA TYR A 124 16.40 2.65 -7.96
C TYR A 124 15.36 1.90 -8.80
N GLN A 125 14.97 0.70 -8.36
CA GLN A 125 13.80 0.00 -8.89
C GLN A 125 12.61 0.29 -7.98
N ASP A 126 11.55 0.85 -8.56
CA ASP A 126 10.26 1.08 -7.90
C ASP A 126 9.30 -0.07 -8.22
N HIS A 127 8.23 -0.17 -7.43
CA HIS A 127 7.13 -1.07 -7.74
C HIS A 127 5.79 -0.48 -7.33
N TYR A 128 4.73 -1.03 -7.93
CA TYR A 128 3.37 -0.83 -7.48
C TYR A 128 2.51 -2.03 -7.87
N TRP A 129 1.45 -2.27 -7.09
CA TRP A 129 0.37 -3.17 -7.50
C TRP A 129 -0.61 -2.38 -8.33
N ARG A 130 -1.01 -2.87 -9.50
CA ARG A 130 -1.97 -2.18 -10.39
C ARG A 130 -3.19 -3.03 -10.69
N THR A 131 -4.33 -2.40 -10.90
CA THR A 131 -5.51 -3.03 -11.50
C THR A 131 -6.29 -2.05 -12.36
N THR A 132 -7.20 -2.57 -13.18
CA THR A 132 -8.17 -1.79 -13.96
C THR A 132 -9.57 -1.96 -13.37
N VAL A 133 -10.28 -0.84 -13.20
CA VAL A 133 -11.69 -0.80 -12.80
C VAL A 133 -12.57 -1.30 -13.96
N LYS A 134 -13.49 -2.21 -13.65
CA LYS A 134 -14.44 -2.81 -14.59
C LYS A 134 -15.88 -2.34 -14.33
N SER A 135 -16.24 -2.13 -13.07
CA SER A 135 -17.54 -1.61 -12.66
C SER A 135 -17.45 -0.91 -11.31
N VAL A 136 -18.49 -0.14 -10.97
CA VAL A 136 -18.66 0.50 -9.66
C VAL A 136 -19.33 -0.45 -8.67
N GLY A 137 -19.08 -0.25 -7.38
CA GLY A 137 -19.64 -1.06 -6.28
C GLY A 137 -18.67 -1.21 -5.11
N LYS A 138 -19.03 -2.06 -4.14
CA LYS A 138 -18.23 -2.31 -2.95
C LYS A 138 -17.69 -3.73 -2.93
N VAL A 139 -16.39 -3.89 -2.66
CA VAL A 139 -15.74 -5.20 -2.49
C VAL A 139 -14.81 -5.20 -1.29
N VAL A 140 -14.85 -6.29 -0.54
CA VAL A 140 -13.86 -6.57 0.51
C VAL A 140 -12.66 -7.23 -0.13
N TYR A 141 -11.47 -6.77 0.23
CA TYR A 141 -10.24 -7.37 -0.25
C TYR A 141 -9.20 -7.37 0.87
N HIS A 142 -8.18 -8.18 0.72
CA HIS A 142 -7.17 -8.41 1.73
C HIS A 142 -5.83 -8.32 1.07
N PHE A 143 -4.97 -7.45 1.58
CA PHE A 143 -3.55 -7.53 1.29
C PHE A 143 -2.86 -8.28 2.44
N SER A 144 -2.01 -9.24 2.08
CA SER A 144 -0.99 -9.75 2.99
C SER A 144 0.33 -9.05 2.71
N PHE A 145 1.04 -8.76 3.78
CA PHE A 145 2.30 -8.03 3.75
C PHE A 145 3.30 -8.64 4.72
N GLN A 146 4.59 -8.43 4.47
CA GLN A 146 5.65 -8.79 5.39
C GLN A 146 6.28 -7.54 5.97
N ILE A 147 6.73 -7.63 7.22
CA ILE A 147 7.60 -6.61 7.82
C ILE A 147 9.02 -7.17 7.95
N LEU A 148 10.00 -6.39 7.49
CA LEU A 148 11.43 -6.63 7.68
C LEU A 148 12.01 -5.52 8.56
N ASP A 149 13.02 -5.81 9.39
CA ASP A 149 13.80 -4.73 10.02
C ASP A 149 14.82 -4.09 9.06
N ARG A 150 15.52 -3.07 9.56
CA ARG A 150 16.63 -2.39 8.86
C ARG A 150 17.73 -3.33 8.35
N HIS A 151 17.88 -4.52 8.94
CA HIS A 151 18.85 -5.55 8.52
C HIS A 151 18.24 -6.59 7.58
N ARG A 152 17.02 -6.33 7.07
CA ARG A 152 16.24 -7.21 6.19
C ARG A 152 15.84 -8.53 6.85
N GLN A 153 15.84 -8.60 8.18
CA GLN A 153 15.36 -9.79 8.88
C GLN A 153 13.85 -9.74 8.97
N LEU A 154 13.20 -10.83 8.54
CA LEU A 154 11.76 -10.98 8.65
C LEU A 154 11.32 -10.78 10.11
N LYS A 155 10.25 -10.04 10.32
CA LYS A 155 9.56 -9.88 11.62
C LYS A 155 8.23 -10.59 11.66
N GLY A 156 7.60 -10.80 10.52
CA GLY A 156 6.44 -11.66 10.38
C GLY A 156 5.73 -11.42 9.06
N TYR A 157 4.80 -12.31 8.75
CA TYR A 157 3.77 -12.10 7.74
C TYR A 157 2.48 -11.65 8.42
N PHE A 158 1.82 -10.68 7.81
CA PHE A 158 0.69 -9.97 8.37
C PHE A 158 -0.41 -9.79 7.33
N GLN A 159 -1.63 -9.58 7.79
CA GLN A 159 -2.77 -9.25 6.95
C GLN A 159 -3.70 -8.30 7.70
N TRP A 160 -4.48 -7.53 6.94
CA TRP A 160 -5.65 -6.83 7.44
C TRP A 160 -6.77 -6.89 6.42
N ASP A 161 -7.97 -6.51 6.85
CA ASP A 161 -9.21 -6.67 6.11
C ASP A 161 -9.76 -5.29 5.66
N PRO A 162 -9.17 -4.63 4.64
CA PRO A 162 -9.78 -3.43 4.09
C PRO A 162 -11.03 -3.76 3.26
N PHE A 163 -11.85 -2.75 3.02
CA PHE A 163 -12.75 -2.75 1.87
C PHE A 163 -12.45 -1.57 0.97
N ILE A 164 -12.74 -1.75 -0.31
CA ILE A 164 -12.77 -0.67 -1.30
C ILE A 164 -14.21 -0.48 -1.73
N THR A 165 -14.67 0.75 -1.63
CA THR A 165 -15.89 1.18 -2.31
C THR A 165 -15.46 1.99 -3.51
N ILE A 166 -15.88 1.56 -4.70
CA ILE A 166 -15.74 2.29 -5.95
C ILE A 166 -17.06 2.96 -6.22
N GLU A 167 -17.10 4.27 -6.06
CA GLU A 167 -18.27 5.08 -6.39
C GLU A 167 -18.08 5.73 -7.77
N GLU A 168 -19.20 5.95 -8.47
CA GLU A 168 -19.20 6.76 -9.69
C GLU A 168 -18.74 8.18 -9.33
N SER A 169 -17.85 8.74 -10.16
CA SER A 169 -17.17 10.01 -9.87
C SER A 169 -18.08 11.23 -9.90
#